data_AF-A0A401SR61-F1
#
_entry.id   AF-A0A401SR61-F1
#
_cell.length_a   1.000
_cell.length_b   1.000
_cell.length_c   1.000
_cell.angle_alpha   90.00
_cell.angle_beta   90.00
_cell.angle_gamma   90.00
#
_symmetry.space_group_name_H-M   'P 1'
#
loop_
_entity.id
_entity.type
_entity.pdbx_description
1 polymer ?
#
loop_
_entity_poly.entity_id
_entity_poly.type
_entity_poly.pdbx_seq_one_letter_code
_entity_poly.pdbx_strand_id
1 'polypeptide(L)'
;MTFEELTGDQKAERMDVVRKALEEVLSSALAQGCITVGVYEAAKLLNADPDNVVLCLLATDEGDDLDVALQIHFTLIQAFCCENDINIMRVNNMHRLAEILGGMDGAGEPKDLHCILITSQVAPWKDAALSKVSGFCKECRYLDQWVPIINLPER
;
A
#
# COMPACT_ATOMS: atom_id res chain seq x y z
N MET A 1 -25.13 -17.75 -14.77
CA MET A 1 -24.65 -17.13 -13.52
C MET A 1 -25.15 -15.71 -13.52
N THR A 2 -26.05 -15.38 -12.60
CA THR A 2 -26.62 -14.04 -12.44
C THR A 2 -25.57 -13.12 -11.84
N PHE A 3 -25.20 -12.09 -12.59
CA PHE A 3 -24.32 -11.01 -12.17
C PHE A 3 -25.13 -10.16 -11.19
N GLU A 4 -25.00 -10.39 -9.89
CA GLU A 4 -25.60 -9.52 -8.89
C GLU A 4 -24.81 -8.21 -8.87
N GLU A 5 -25.43 -7.14 -9.38
CA GLU A 5 -24.97 -5.77 -9.19
C GLU A 5 -24.99 -5.46 -7.69
N LEU A 6 -23.82 -5.50 -7.05
CA LEU A 6 -23.66 -5.10 -5.66
C LEU A 6 -24.21 -3.68 -5.48
N THR A 7 -25.19 -3.52 -4.60
CA THR A 7 -25.76 -2.21 -4.29
C THR A 7 -24.66 -1.26 -3.80
N GLY A 8 -24.75 0.03 -4.14
CA GLY A 8 -23.71 1.02 -3.80
C GLY A 8 -23.34 1.07 -2.32
N ASP A 9 -24.29 0.74 -1.44
CA ASP A 9 -24.14 0.68 0.01
C ASP A 9 -23.20 -0.47 0.46
N GLN A 10 -23.33 -1.65 -0.15
CA GLN A 10 -22.46 -2.81 0.12
C GLN A 10 -21.03 -2.57 -0.37
N LYS A 11 -20.86 -1.82 -1.48
CA LYS A 11 -19.53 -1.45 -1.98
C LYS A 11 -18.84 -0.45 -1.04
N ALA A 12 -19.59 0.51 -0.50
CA ALA A 12 -19.06 1.49 0.45
C ALA A 12 -18.61 0.82 1.76
N GLU A 13 -19.46 -0.01 2.37
CA GLU A 13 -19.14 -0.76 3.58
C GLU A 13 -17.90 -1.65 3.38
N ARG A 14 -17.84 -2.33 2.24
CA ARG A 14 -16.68 -3.16 1.90
C ARG A 14 -15.39 -2.34 1.77
N MET A 15 -15.44 -1.18 1.13
CA MET A 15 -14.27 -0.30 1.02
C MET A 15 -13.82 0.22 2.39
N ASP A 16 -14.74 0.49 3.31
CA ASP A 16 -14.39 0.87 4.69
C ASP A 16 -13.69 -0.26 5.44
N VAL A 17 -14.10 -1.51 5.23
CA VAL A 17 -13.41 -2.68 5.79
C VAL A 17 -11.98 -2.78 5.27
N VAL A 18 -11.75 -2.55 3.97
CA VAL A 18 -10.40 -2.58 3.38
C VAL A 18 -9.55 -1.43 3.90
N ARG A 19 -10.09 -0.22 4.02
CA ARG A 19 -9.37 0.93 4.60
C ARG A 19 -8.93 0.65 6.04
N LYS A 20 -9.84 0.17 6.89
CA LYS A 20 -9.52 -0.18 8.28
C LYS A 20 -8.47 -1.28 8.36
N ALA A 21 -8.59 -2.30 7.50
CA ALA A 21 -7.59 -3.36 7.40
C ALA A 21 -6.22 -2.82 6.97
N LEU A 22 -6.17 -1.87 6.03
CA LEU A 22 -4.93 -1.23 5.62
C LEU A 22 -4.27 -0.44 6.77
N GLU A 23 -5.05 0.33 7.54
CA GLU A 23 -4.52 1.04 8.71
C GLU A 23 -3.96 0.07 9.76
N GLU A 24 -4.66 -1.05 10.02
CA GLU A 24 -4.23 -2.10 10.94
C GLU A 24 -2.94 -2.77 10.46
N VAL A 25 -2.85 -3.11 9.16
CA VAL A 25 -1.65 -3.66 8.54
C VAL A 25 -0.46 -2.73 8.69
N LEU A 26 -0.63 -1.44 8.40
CA LEU A 26 0.43 -0.44 8.53
C LEU A 26 0.92 -0.30 9.98
N SER A 27 -0.01 -0.22 10.93
CA SER A 27 0.31 -0.11 12.36
C SER A 27 1.04 -1.37 12.88
N SER A 28 0.57 -2.54 12.46
CA SER A 28 1.16 -3.85 12.79
C SER A 28 2.56 -4.00 12.18
N ALA A 29 2.72 -3.65 10.90
CA ALA A 29 4.00 -3.66 10.18
C ALA A 29 5.04 -2.78 10.88
N LEU A 30 4.61 -1.57 11.26
CA LEU A 30 5.44 -0.61 11.97
C LEU A 30 5.89 -1.14 13.33
N ALA A 31 4.97 -1.66 14.13
CA ALA A 31 5.27 -2.21 15.45
C ALA A 31 6.22 -3.42 15.39
N GLN A 32 6.13 -4.22 14.32
CA GLN A 32 6.98 -5.39 14.09
C GLN A 32 8.30 -5.05 13.38
N GLY A 33 8.50 -3.81 12.92
CA GLY A 33 9.68 -3.42 12.14
C GLY A 33 9.75 -4.05 10.75
N CYS A 34 8.62 -4.42 10.16
CA CYS A 34 8.53 -5.07 8.84
C CYS A 34 8.27 -4.08 7.69
N ILE A 35 8.51 -2.79 7.93
CA ILE A 35 8.13 -1.71 7.03
C ILE A 35 9.38 -1.03 6.47
N THR A 36 9.38 -0.75 5.18
CA THR A 36 10.37 0.10 4.49
C THR A 36 9.64 1.31 3.94
N VAL A 37 10.18 2.50 4.15
CA VAL A 37 9.54 3.78 3.81
C VAL A 37 10.53 4.58 2.97
N GLY A 38 10.06 5.14 1.86
CA GLY A 38 10.86 5.87 0.88
C GLY A 38 10.93 5.16 -0.45
N VAL A 39 10.90 5.94 -1.54
CA VAL A 39 10.97 5.44 -2.92
C VAL A 39 12.32 4.76 -3.17
N TYR A 40 13.40 5.35 -2.68
CA TYR A 40 14.75 4.84 -2.90
C TYR A 40 14.99 3.54 -2.12
N GLU A 41 14.60 3.51 -0.86
CA GLU A 41 14.69 2.35 0.03
C GLU A 41 13.83 1.20 -0.50
N ALA A 42 12.62 1.52 -0.98
CA ALA A 42 11.74 0.54 -1.61
C ALA A 42 12.36 -0.07 -2.86
N ALA A 43 12.88 0.75 -3.77
CA ALA A 43 13.54 0.27 -4.97
C ALA A 43 14.78 -0.60 -4.65
N LYS A 44 15.54 -0.22 -3.61
CA LYS A 44 16.68 -1.02 -3.15
C LYS A 44 16.25 -2.39 -2.61
N LEU A 45 15.19 -2.44 -1.80
CA LEU A 45 14.67 -3.68 -1.23
C LEU A 45 14.10 -4.60 -2.32
N LEU A 46 13.29 -4.05 -3.25
CA LEU A 46 12.72 -4.82 -4.37
C LEU A 46 13.81 -5.46 -5.23
N ASN A 47 14.94 -4.76 -5.44
CA ASN A 47 16.06 -5.31 -6.19
C ASN A 47 16.85 -6.37 -5.42
N ALA A 48 16.86 -6.31 -4.09
CA ALA A 48 17.67 -7.20 -3.25
C ALA A 48 16.91 -8.47 -2.84
N ASP A 49 15.63 -8.33 -2.48
CA ASP A 49 14.84 -9.38 -1.85
C ASP A 49 13.33 -9.18 -2.08
N PRO A 50 12.86 -9.34 -3.34
CA PRO A 50 11.45 -9.13 -3.69
C PRO A 50 10.53 -10.22 -3.11
N ASP A 51 11.06 -11.42 -2.89
CA ASP A 51 10.30 -12.58 -2.40
C ASP A 51 9.71 -12.36 -1.00
N ASN A 52 10.35 -11.51 -0.19
CA ASN A 52 9.88 -11.18 1.15
C ASN A 52 8.90 -10.00 1.17
N VAL A 53 8.65 -9.31 0.05
CA VAL A 53 7.73 -8.16 -0.01
C VAL A 53 6.31 -8.66 -0.29
N VAL A 54 5.36 -8.33 0.61
CA VAL A 54 3.96 -8.80 0.52
C VAL A 54 2.98 -7.72 0.07
N LEU A 55 3.31 -6.45 0.31
CA LEU A 55 2.49 -5.30 -0.07
C LEU A 55 3.37 -4.07 -0.36
N CYS A 56 3.04 -3.35 -1.43
CA CYS A 56 3.62 -2.09 -1.83
C CYS A 56 2.52 -1.00 -1.89
N LEU A 57 2.76 0.13 -1.24
CA LEU A 57 1.89 1.31 -1.30
C LEU A 57 2.63 2.43 -2.01
N LEU A 58 1.97 3.05 -2.98
CA LEU A 58 2.41 4.30 -3.59
C LEU A 58 1.52 5.42 -3.08
N ALA A 59 2.10 6.42 -2.43
CA ALA A 59 1.34 7.55 -1.89
C ALA A 59 1.62 8.83 -2.67
N THR A 60 0.56 9.56 -2.95
CA THR A 60 0.60 10.81 -3.73
C THR A 60 -0.23 11.89 -3.08
N ASP A 61 0.23 13.13 -3.15
CA ASP A 61 -0.47 14.34 -2.70
C ASP A 61 -0.56 15.39 -3.82
N GLU A 62 -1.24 16.49 -3.54
CA GLU A 62 -1.43 17.60 -4.48
C GLU A 62 -0.08 18.20 -4.91
N GLY A 63 0.30 17.97 -6.17
CA GLY A 63 1.54 18.49 -6.77
C GLY A 63 2.54 17.41 -7.19
N ASP A 64 2.42 16.19 -6.67
CA ASP A 64 3.30 15.07 -7.03
C ASP A 64 3.17 14.64 -8.50
N ASP A 65 2.04 14.95 -9.14
CA ASP A 65 1.83 14.75 -10.58
C ASP A 65 2.76 15.60 -11.45
N LEU A 66 3.32 16.69 -10.90
CA LEU A 66 4.26 17.58 -11.60
C LEU A 66 5.71 17.11 -11.47
N ASP A 67 6.01 16.21 -10.52
CA ASP A 67 7.34 15.65 -10.34
C ASP A 67 7.56 14.46 -11.28
N VAL A 68 8.17 14.75 -12.44
CA VAL A 68 8.49 13.73 -13.45
C VAL A 68 9.39 12.63 -12.89
N ALA A 69 10.33 12.94 -12.00
CA ALA A 69 11.23 11.94 -11.45
C ALA A 69 10.46 10.97 -10.55
N LEU A 70 9.58 11.49 -9.70
CA LEU A 70 8.71 10.69 -8.85
C LEU A 70 7.78 9.79 -9.67
N GLN A 71 7.16 10.33 -10.73
CA GLN A 71 6.28 9.56 -11.61
C GLN A 71 7.03 8.44 -12.37
N ILE A 72 8.28 8.67 -12.76
CA ILE A 72 9.15 7.62 -13.32
C ILE A 72 9.37 6.52 -12.28
N HIS A 73 9.71 6.86 -11.04
CA HIS A 73 9.91 5.88 -9.98
C HIS A 73 8.66 5.06 -9.68
N PHE A 74 7.48 5.69 -9.60
CA PHE A 74 6.23 4.97 -9.44
C PHE A 74 5.96 4.01 -10.58
N THR A 75 6.22 4.44 -11.81
CA THR A 75 6.04 3.58 -12.99
C THR A 75 6.96 2.36 -12.93
N LEU A 76 8.23 2.54 -12.55
CA LEU A 76 9.20 1.46 -12.43
C LEU A 76 8.83 0.48 -11.30
N ILE A 77 8.49 0.99 -10.11
CA ILE A 77 8.08 0.18 -8.96
C ILE A 77 6.80 -0.59 -9.29
N GLN A 78 5.83 0.08 -9.93
CA GLN A 78 4.59 -0.56 -10.35
C GLN A 78 4.83 -1.71 -11.32
N ALA A 79 5.66 -1.49 -12.35
CA ALA A 79 6.00 -2.54 -13.30
C ALA A 79 6.65 -3.74 -12.58
N PHE A 80 7.65 -3.47 -11.73
CA PHE A 80 8.34 -4.50 -10.97
C PHE A 80 7.40 -5.30 -10.06
N CYS A 81 6.56 -4.62 -9.27
CA CYS A 81 5.62 -5.30 -8.36
C CYS A 81 4.59 -6.14 -9.13
N CYS A 82 4.09 -5.65 -10.26
CA CYS A 82 3.16 -6.40 -11.11
C CYS A 82 3.81 -7.65 -11.71
N GLU A 83 5.06 -7.56 -12.18
CA GLU A 83 5.81 -8.69 -12.75
C GLU A 83 6.13 -9.77 -11.72
N ASN A 84 6.36 -9.38 -10.46
CA ASN A 84 6.73 -10.29 -9.37
C ASN A 84 5.53 -10.73 -8.49
N ASP A 85 4.29 -10.46 -8.92
CA ASP A 85 3.05 -10.78 -8.18
C ASP A 85 3.03 -10.21 -6.74
N ILE A 86 3.66 -9.06 -6.55
CA ILE A 86 3.61 -8.30 -5.30
C ILE A 86 2.30 -7.51 -5.31
N ASN A 87 1.54 -7.56 -4.20
CA ASN A 87 0.33 -6.73 -4.07
C ASN A 87 0.76 -5.26 -4.08
N ILE A 88 0.17 -4.46 -4.96
CA ILE A 88 0.45 -3.02 -5.05
C ILE A 88 -0.86 -2.24 -5.05
N MET A 89 -0.85 -1.06 -4.43
CA MET A 89 -1.98 -0.12 -4.47
C MET A 89 -1.51 1.33 -4.31
N ARG A 90 -2.35 2.25 -4.74
CA ARG A 90 -2.18 3.69 -4.49
C ARG A 90 -2.98 4.12 -3.29
N VAL A 91 -2.39 4.96 -2.46
CA VAL A 91 -3.02 5.52 -1.27
C VAL A 91 -3.04 7.03 -1.38
N ASN A 92 -4.23 7.61 -1.28
CA ASN A 92 -4.40 9.05 -1.18
C ASN A 92 -4.47 9.46 0.29
N ASN A 93 -4.19 10.74 0.55
CA ASN A 93 -4.10 11.33 1.90
C ASN A 93 -2.81 10.94 2.63
N MET A 94 -1.69 11.50 2.15
CA MET A 94 -0.38 11.35 2.79
C MET A 94 -0.36 11.86 4.24
N HIS A 95 -1.16 12.88 4.57
CA HIS A 95 -1.27 13.38 5.94
C HIS A 95 -1.76 12.27 6.88
N ARG A 96 -2.84 11.57 6.52
CA ARG A 96 -3.36 10.45 7.29
C ARG A 96 -2.38 9.28 7.36
N LEU A 97 -1.65 9.03 6.28
CA LEU A 97 -0.58 8.04 6.24
C LEU A 97 0.55 8.39 7.21
N ALA A 98 0.95 9.66 7.26
CA ALA A 98 1.94 10.18 8.19
C ALA A 98 1.48 10.04 9.65
N GLU A 99 0.21 10.26 9.96
CA GLU A 99 -0.33 10.04 11.31
C GLU A 99 -0.22 8.57 11.74
N ILE A 100 -0.54 7.64 10.85
CA ILE A 100 -0.46 6.18 11.12
C ILE A 100 1.01 5.78 11.34
N LEU A 101 1.92 6.34 10.54
CA LEU A 101 3.36 6.06 10.62
C LEU A 101 4.10 6.94 11.64
N GLY A 102 3.41 7.88 12.29
CA GLY A 102 3.97 8.90 13.18
C GLY A 102 4.59 8.36 14.47
N GLY A 103 4.42 7.07 14.78
CA GLY A 103 5.10 6.41 15.91
C GLY A 103 6.61 6.15 15.72
N MET A 104 7.20 6.76 14.70
CA MET A 104 8.53 6.46 14.18
C MET A 104 9.41 7.71 14.34
N ASP A 105 9.37 8.33 15.53
CA ASP A 105 10.03 9.60 15.83
C ASP A 105 11.56 9.45 15.83
N GLY A 106 12.18 10.01 14.79
CA GLY A 106 13.63 10.16 14.66
C GLY A 106 13.93 11.38 13.78
N ALA A 107 14.09 12.53 14.43
CA ALA A 107 14.82 13.73 13.95
C ALA A 107 14.57 14.23 12.51
N GLY A 108 13.68 15.23 12.38
CA GLY A 108 14.00 16.49 11.68
C GLY A 108 13.96 16.55 10.14
N GLU A 109 13.84 15.44 9.42
CA GLU A 109 13.70 15.46 7.95
C GLU A 109 12.28 15.06 7.50
N PRO A 110 11.72 15.69 6.45
CA PRO A 110 10.47 15.24 5.84
C PRO A 110 10.68 13.82 5.32
N LYS A 111 9.93 12.86 5.88
CA LYS A 111 10.01 11.47 5.42
C LYS A 111 9.40 11.38 4.04
N ASP A 112 10.14 10.79 3.11
CA ASP A 112 9.60 10.33 1.84
C ASP A 112 8.59 9.21 2.12
N LEU A 113 7.29 9.56 2.16
CA LEU A 113 6.19 8.62 2.35
C LEU A 113 5.62 8.12 1.01
N HIS A 114 6.23 8.50 -0.11
CA HIS A 114 5.69 8.22 -1.44
C HIS A 114 5.72 6.74 -1.81
N CYS A 115 6.57 5.94 -1.13
CA CYS A 115 6.53 4.49 -1.26
C CYS A 115 6.70 3.80 0.10
N ILE A 116 5.87 2.80 0.36
CA ILE A 116 5.96 1.97 1.56
C ILE A 116 5.92 0.50 1.14
N LEU A 117 6.89 -0.28 1.59
CA LEU A 117 6.88 -1.72 1.45
C LEU A 117 6.65 -2.39 2.79
N ILE A 118 5.90 -3.47 2.74
CA ILE A 118 5.62 -4.34 3.87
C ILE A 118 6.21 -5.71 3.54
N THR A 119 7.00 -6.24 4.46
CA THR A 119 7.69 -7.52 4.30
C THR A 119 7.10 -8.60 5.19
N SER A 120 7.06 -9.85 4.72
CA SER A 120 6.80 -11.00 5.58
C SER A 120 8.05 -11.31 6.38
N GLN A 121 7.95 -11.36 7.71
CA GLN A 121 9.03 -11.99 8.48
C GLN A 121 9.04 -13.51 8.23
N VAL A 122 10.11 -14.18 8.63
CA VAL A 122 10.38 -15.62 8.44
C VAL A 122 9.31 -16.54 9.08
N ALA A 123 8.36 -16.00 9.85
CA ALA A 123 7.19 -16.70 10.36
C ALA A 123 5.93 -16.26 9.59
N PRO A 124 4.94 -17.13 9.35
CA PRO A 124 3.75 -16.77 8.59
C PRO A 124 3.02 -15.63 9.28
N TRP A 125 3.14 -14.43 8.74
CA TRP A 125 2.41 -13.27 9.21
C TRP A 125 0.93 -13.47 8.91
N LYS A 126 0.24 -14.10 9.86
CA LYS A 126 -1.19 -14.39 9.79
C LYS A 126 -1.98 -13.21 10.30
N ASP A 127 -1.85 -12.09 9.60
CA ASP A 127 -2.71 -10.95 9.86
C ASP A 127 -4.00 -11.09 9.04
N ALA A 128 -5.12 -11.12 9.75
CA ALA A 128 -6.44 -11.14 9.11
C ALA A 128 -6.67 -9.87 8.30
N ALA A 129 -6.06 -8.74 8.70
CA ALA A 129 -6.12 -7.49 7.97
C ALA A 129 -5.31 -7.57 6.67
N LEU A 130 -4.09 -8.13 6.71
CA LEU A 130 -3.27 -8.33 5.49
C LEU A 130 -4.00 -9.23 4.49
N SER A 131 -4.63 -10.30 4.96
CA SER A 131 -5.41 -11.20 4.09
C SER A 131 -6.57 -10.49 3.39
N LYS A 132 -7.23 -9.54 4.07
CA LYS A 132 -8.30 -8.72 3.46
C LYS A 132 -7.74 -7.77 2.39
N VAL A 133 -6.62 -7.12 2.69
CA VAL A 133 -5.93 -6.18 1.77
C VAL A 133 -5.42 -6.93 0.53
N SER A 134 -4.74 -8.06 0.69
CA SER A 134 -4.28 -8.90 -0.42
C SER A 134 -5.46 -9.48 -1.22
N GLY A 135 -6.55 -9.89 -0.55
CA GLY A 135 -7.76 -10.34 -1.22
C GLY A 135 -8.38 -9.25 -2.11
N PHE A 136 -8.41 -8.01 -1.60
CA PHE A 136 -8.85 -6.85 -2.37
C PHE A 136 -7.96 -6.58 -3.59
N CYS A 137 -6.63 -6.58 -3.44
CA CYS A 137 -5.70 -6.44 -4.57
C CYS A 137 -5.93 -7.52 -5.65
N LYS A 138 -6.10 -8.78 -5.23
CA LYS A 138 -6.36 -9.89 -6.15
C LYS A 138 -7.67 -9.71 -6.90
N GLU A 139 -8.74 -9.30 -6.23
CA GLU A 139 -10.01 -9.04 -6.89
C GLU A 139 -9.93 -7.87 -7.88
N CYS A 140 -9.29 -6.78 -7.50
CA CYS A 140 -9.05 -5.66 -8.42
C CYS A 140 -8.26 -6.12 -9.66
N ARG A 141 -7.25 -6.97 -9.48
CA ARG A 141 -6.49 -7.54 -10.58
C ARG A 141 -7.35 -8.42 -11.51
N TYR A 142 -8.30 -9.19 -10.97
CA TYR A 142 -9.28 -9.92 -11.79
C TYR A 142 -10.21 -9.00 -12.60
N LEU A 143 -10.36 -7.75 -12.18
CA LEU A 143 -11.15 -6.71 -12.88
C LEU A 143 -10.27 -5.78 -13.72
N ASP A 144 -9.06 -6.20 -14.09
CA ASP A 144 -8.07 -5.41 -14.83
C ASP A 144 -7.64 -4.10 -14.14
N GLN A 145 -7.89 -3.97 -12.83
CA GLN A 145 -7.45 -2.86 -11.98
C GLN A 145 -6.16 -3.26 -11.26
N TRP A 146 -5.03 -3.17 -11.98
CA TRP A 146 -3.71 -3.62 -11.51
C TRP A 146 -3.20 -2.87 -10.27
N VAL A 147 -3.49 -1.58 -10.18
CA VAL A 147 -3.12 -0.75 -9.03
C VAL A 147 -4.38 -0.06 -8.51
N PRO A 148 -5.12 -0.72 -7.58
CA PRO A 148 -6.31 -0.11 -6.99
C PRO A 148 -5.94 1.12 -6.16
N ILE A 149 -6.86 2.07 -6.08
CA ILE A 149 -6.70 3.32 -5.32
C ILE A 149 -7.55 3.23 -4.06
N ILE A 150 -6.94 3.55 -2.92
CA ILE A 150 -7.60 3.64 -1.61
C ILE A 150 -7.44 5.06 -1.08
N ASN A 151 -8.56 5.70 -0.75
CA ASN A 151 -8.56 6.96 -0.02
C ASN A 151 -8.60 6.66 1.47
N LEU A 152 -7.60 7.09 2.23
CA LEU A 152 -7.69 7.05 3.70
C LEU A 152 -8.62 8.17 4.17
N PRO A 153 -9.58 7.88 5.07
CA PRO A 153 -10.53 8.88 5.53
C PRO A 153 -9.84 9.93 6.42
N GLU A 154 -10.27 11.19 6.29
CA GLU A 154 -9.98 12.22 7.28
C GLU A 154 -10.77 11.90 8.56
N ARG A 155 -10.14 12.02 9.73
CA ARG A 155 -10.72 11.64 11.03
C ARG A 155 -11.63 12.72 11.60
#